data_AF-A0A022ME78-F1
#
_entry.id   AF-A0A022ME78-F1
#
_cell.length_a   1.000
_cell.length_b   1.000
_cell.length_c   1.000
_cell.angle_alpha   90.00
_cell.angle_beta   90.00
_cell.angle_gamma   90.00
#
_symmetry.space_group_name_H-M   'P 1'
#
loop_
_entity.id
_entity.type
_entity.pdbx_description
1 polymer ?
#
loop_
_entity_poly.entity_id
_entity_poly.type
_entity_poly.pdbx_seq_one_letter_code
_entity_poly.pdbx_strand_id
1 'polypeptide(L)' 'RGGAALLVGAAEEAARALGARRMVLDTRHDLVEARALYARLGYTETAPHNDSLYAEHWFAKSLRRGARA' A
#
# COMPACT_ATOMS: atom_id res chain seq x y z
N ARG A 1 -16.83 -8.23 10.11
CA ARG A 1 -15.37 -8.42 10.34
C ARG A 1 -14.66 -8.10 9.03
N GLY A 2 -13.60 -7.28 9.05
CA GLY A 2 -13.04 -6.67 7.83
C GLY A 2 -12.07 -7.57 7.09
N GLY A 3 -12.30 -7.77 5.78
CA GLY A 3 -11.41 -8.53 4.88
C GLY A 3 -10.32 -7.69 4.21
N ALA A 4 -10.34 -6.35 4.37
CA ALA A 4 -9.45 -5.45 3.65
C ALA A 4 -7.96 -5.72 3.94
N ALA A 5 -7.58 -5.92 5.21
CA ALA A 5 -6.20 -6.25 5.56
C ALA A 5 -5.73 -7.57 4.96
N LEU A 6 -6.62 -8.57 4.87
CA LEU A 6 -6.32 -9.85 4.23
C LEU A 6 -6.12 -9.70 2.72
N LEU A 7 -6.96 -8.90 2.07
CA LEU A 7 -6.84 -8.62 0.64
C LEU A 7 -5.57 -7.84 0.31
N VAL A 8 -5.20 -6.84 1.10
CA VAL A 8 -3.94 -6.10 0.91
C VAL A 8 -2.75 -7.03 1.15
N GLY A 9 -2.78 -7.89 2.18
CA GLY A 9 -1.74 -8.88 2.42
C GLY A 9 -1.59 -9.88 1.26
N ALA A 10 -2.71 -10.37 0.72
CA ALA A 10 -2.69 -11.25 -0.45
C ALA A 10 -2.13 -10.55 -1.70
N ALA A 11 -2.46 -9.27 -1.91
CA ALA A 11 -1.89 -8.47 -3.00
C ALA A 11 -0.38 -8.26 -2.82
N GLU A 12 0.10 -8.01 -1.61
CA GLU A 12 1.53 -7.90 -1.32
C GLU A 12 2.28 -9.21 -1.62
N GLU A 13 1.74 -10.36 -1.21
CA GLU A 13 2.37 -11.66 -1.50
C GLU A 13 2.36 -11.99 -2.99
N ALA A 14 1.27 -11.69 -3.70
CA ALA A 14 1.22 -11.83 -5.16
C ALA A 14 2.26 -10.93 -5.85
N ALA A 15 2.39 -9.67 -5.42
CA ALA A 15 3.38 -8.75 -5.94
C ALA A 15 4.82 -9.26 -5.69
N ARG A 16 5.11 -9.80 -4.49
CA ARG A 16 6.40 -10.43 -4.18
C ARG A 16 6.68 -11.62 -5.09
N ALA A 17 5.69 -12.48 -5.33
CA ALA A 17 5.83 -13.64 -6.22
C ALA A 17 6.14 -13.23 -7.67
N LEU A 18 5.64 -12.07 -8.12
CA LEU A 18 5.95 -11.47 -9.42
C LEU A 18 7.30 -10.73 -9.44
N GLY A 19 8.07 -10.74 -8.34
CA GLY A 19 9.37 -10.07 -8.24
C GLY A 19 9.30 -8.56 -7.97
N ALA A 20 8.12 -8.03 -7.62
CA ALA A 20 7.98 -6.63 -7.27
C ALA A 20 8.76 -6.32 -5.98
N ARG A 21 9.42 -5.16 -5.97
CA ARG A 21 10.21 -4.68 -4.81
C ARG A 21 9.52 -3.57 -4.03
N ARG A 22 8.43 -3.03 -4.56
CA ARG A 22 7.68 -1.91 -4.01
C ARG A 22 6.22 -2.05 -4.43
N MET A 23 5.32 -1.72 -3.51
CA MET A 23 3.90 -1.48 -3.81
C MET A 23 3.63 0.01 -3.58
N VAL A 24 2.85 0.59 -4.49
CA VAL A 24 2.39 1.99 -4.40
C VAL A 24 0.87 1.99 -4.42
N LEU A 25 0.28 2.97 -3.74
CA LEU A 25 -1.16 3.16 -3.65
C LEU A 25 -1.45 4.66 -3.74
N ASP A 26 -2.54 5.02 -4.38
CA ASP A 26 -3.16 6.33 -4.20
C ASP A 26 -4.59 6.18 -3.68
N THR A 27 -5.06 7.19 -2.97
CA THR A 27 -6.42 7.21 -2.43
C THR A 27 -6.92 8.65 -2.28
N ARG A 28 -8.24 8.78 -2.16
CA ARG A 28 -8.90 10.07 -1.89
C ARG A 28 -8.73 10.49 -0.44
N HIS A 29 -8.88 11.78 -0.18
CA HIS A 29 -8.78 12.40 1.13
C HIS A 29 -9.86 11.90 2.09
N ASP A 30 -11.08 11.70 1.60
CA ASP A 30 -12.25 11.31 2.40
C ASP A 30 -12.27 9.83 2.79
N LEU A 31 -11.42 8.98 2.20
CA LEU A 31 -11.31 7.56 2.53
C LEU A 31 -10.38 7.33 3.74
N VAL A 32 -10.77 7.91 4.88
CA VAL A 32 -9.98 7.92 6.11
C VAL A 32 -9.64 6.51 6.60
N GLU A 33 -10.57 5.57 6.54
CA GLU A 33 -10.34 4.18 6.95
C GLU A 33 -9.32 3.46 6.06
N ALA A 34 -9.31 3.77 4.75
CA ALA A 34 -8.33 3.20 3.82
C ALA A 34 -6.93 3.74 4.13
N ARG A 35 -6.79 5.05 4.36
CA ARG A 35 -5.53 5.68 4.76
C ARG A 35 -5.00 5.09 6.07
N ALA A 36 -5.87 4.96 7.07
CA ALA A 36 -5.53 4.35 8.35
C ALA A 36 -5.13 2.87 8.19
N LEU A 37 -5.81 2.12 7.33
CA LEU A 37 -5.47 0.74 7.00
C LEU A 37 -4.05 0.65 6.41
N TYR A 38 -3.73 1.46 5.40
CA TYR A 38 -2.42 1.43 4.75
C TYR A 38 -1.29 1.80 5.73
N ALA A 39 -1.48 2.83 6.55
CA ALA A 39 -0.52 3.22 7.58
C ALA A 39 -0.26 2.06 8.57
N ARG A 40 -1.33 1.40 9.05
CA ARG A 40 -1.22 0.23 9.95
C ARG A 40 -0.51 -0.95 9.30
N LEU A 41 -0.61 -1.10 7.98
CA LEU A 41 0.08 -2.14 7.22
C LEU A 41 1.53 -1.77 6.85
N GLY A 42 2.02 -0.61 7.30
CA GLY A 42 3.40 -0.17 7.12
C GLY A 42 3.68 0.53 5.79
N TYR A 43 2.62 1.03 5.12
CA TYR A 43 2.81 1.98 4.04
C TYR A 43 3.08 3.38 4.59
N THR A 44 3.96 4.12 3.95
CA THR A 44 4.29 5.50 4.30
C THR A 44 3.80 6.45 3.22
N GLU A 45 3.28 7.62 3.61
CA GLU A 45 2.96 8.67 2.65
C GLU A 45 4.22 9.12 1.90
N THR A 46 4.04 9.45 0.62
CA THR A 46 5.10 9.86 -0.30
C THR A 46 4.63 11.02 -1.19
N ALA A 47 5.56 11.61 -1.93
CA ALA A 47 5.21 12.49 -3.04
C ALA A 47 4.29 11.78 -4.07
N PRO A 48 3.49 12.53 -4.84
CA PRO A 48 2.68 11.99 -5.93
C PRO A 48 3.48 11.10 -6.88
N HIS A 49 2.91 9.95 -7.23
CA HIS A 49 3.48 9.07 -8.26
C HIS A 49 2.60 9.00 -9.53
N ASN A 50 1.45 9.67 -9.52
CA ASN A 50 0.54 9.84 -10.65
C ASN A 50 -0.26 11.15 -10.46
N ASP A 51 -1.05 11.48 -11.48
CA ASP A 51 -1.93 12.65 -11.59
C ASP A 51 -3.41 12.25 -11.78
N SER A 52 -3.77 11.06 -11.31
CA SER A 52 -5.14 10.54 -11.42
C SER A 52 -6.14 11.47 -10.72
N LEU A 53 -7.32 11.66 -11.33
CA LEU A 53 -8.35 12.63 -10.89
C LEU A 53 -8.73 12.51 -9.40
N TYR A 54 -8.62 11.32 -8.82
CA TYR A 54 -9.00 11.04 -7.44
C TYR A 54 -7.82 10.69 -6.53
N ALA A 55 -6.60 10.81 -7.03
CA ALA A 55 -5.40 10.61 -6.23
C ALA A 55 -5.12 11.88 -5.43
N GLU A 56 -5.34 11.81 -4.12
CA GLU A 56 -5.11 12.94 -3.20
C GLU A 56 -4.08 12.61 -2.12
N HIS A 57 -3.86 11.33 -1.85
CA HIS A 57 -2.81 10.82 -0.96
C HIS A 57 -2.09 9.66 -1.64
N TRP A 58 -0.76 9.65 -1.58
CA TRP A 58 0.07 8.61 -2.19
C TRP A 58 0.89 7.91 -1.13
N PHE A 59 0.93 6.59 -1.21
CA PHE A 59 1.59 5.73 -0.25
C PHE A 59 2.54 4.78 -0.96
N ALA A 60 3.57 4.32 -0.23
CA ALA A 60 4.44 3.26 -0.69
C ALA A 60 4.89 2.35 0.45
N LYS A 61 5.17 1.10 0.09
CA LYS A 61 5.80 0.11 0.96
C LYS A 61 6.85 -0.67 0.19
N SER A 62 8.02 -0.84 0.82
CA SER A 62 9.05 -1.74 0.32
C SER A 62 8.60 -3.20 0.51
N LEU A 63 8.68 -3.99 -0.55
CA LEU A 63 8.38 -5.43 -0.53
C LEU A 63 9.65 -6.29 -0.49
N ARG A 64 10.81 -5.69 -0.21
CA ARG A 64 12.01 -6.49 0.07
C ARG A 64 11.73 -7.35 1.31
N ARG A 65 12.00 -8.66 1.24
CA ARG A 65 12.05 -9.48 2.47
C ARG A 65 13.11 -8.86 3.36
N GLY A 66 12.76 -8.53 4.60
CA GLY A 66 13.80 -8.28 5.61
C GLY A 66 14.69 -9.51 5.65
N ALA A 67 16.01 -9.31 5.66
CA ALA A 67 16.92 -10.42 5.91
C ALA A 67 16.47 -11.11 7.20
N ARG A 68 16.10 -12.39 7.12
CA ARG A 68 16.07 -13.21 8.33
C ARG A 68 17.54 -13.28 8.77
N ALA A 69 17.85 -12.62 9.88
CA ALA A 69 19.01 -12.99 10.68
C ALA A 69 18.81 -14.41 11.22
#